data_AF-A0A0E0AE95-F1
#
_entry.id   AF-A0A0E0AE95-F1
#
_cell.length_a   1.000
_cell.length_b   1.000
_cell.length_c   1.000
_cell.angle_alpha   90.00
_cell.angle_beta   90.00
_cell.angle_gamma   90.00
#
_symmetry.space_group_name_H-M   'P 1'
#
loop_
_entity.id
_entity.type
_entity.pdbx_description
1 polymer ?
#
loop_
_entity_poly.entity_id
_entity_poly.type
_entity_poly.pdbx_seq_one_letter_code
_entity_poly.pdbx_strand_id
1 'polypeptide(L)'
;MRPPSPPRPLAFPTLDSLAAFLGSRLPASALASWGTAPGTKTLLNLFLELSQGECVLISAAAAAAPPSQQQQQHPVVRAVHVASVRIRNGRGALLMETGQLLSDGTLRSRGGLRPLSEKMRPGETPEAAAVRAVREELGERVRVRILGGEEARVEERDSASYPGLHARYVLHAVDAEVVEGVPEDGEFDTEEGGEHEDEVVVDGAAAAITVKRHYWKWVDDNDNDEEDVAGAEEGARQSAH
;
A
#
# COMPACT_ATOMS: atom_id res chain seq x y z
N MET A 1 -36.51 -4.85 3.70
CA MET A 1 -35.53 -5.33 2.68
C MET A 1 -34.29 -5.78 3.43
N ARG A 2 -33.77 -6.98 3.15
CA ARG A 2 -32.50 -7.44 3.75
C ARG A 2 -31.36 -6.67 3.09
N PRO A 3 -30.38 -6.13 3.83
CA PRO A 3 -29.20 -5.55 3.18
C PRO A 3 -28.55 -6.61 2.27
N PRO A 4 -28.01 -6.22 1.10
CA PRO A 4 -27.29 -7.15 0.26
C PRO A 4 -26.15 -7.76 1.07
N SER A 5 -25.99 -9.09 0.97
CA SER A 5 -24.87 -9.78 1.59
C SER A 5 -23.56 -9.12 1.14
N PRO A 6 -22.57 -8.95 2.03
CA PRO A 6 -21.28 -8.43 1.62
C PRO A 6 -20.70 -9.33 0.50
N PRO A 7 -20.07 -8.74 -0.53
CA PRO A 7 -19.46 -9.53 -1.60
C PRO A 7 -18.47 -10.51 -0.99
N ARG A 8 -18.58 -11.79 -1.38
CA ARG A 8 -17.66 -12.82 -0.90
C ARG A 8 -16.27 -12.58 -1.49
N PRO A 9 -15.20 -12.63 -0.69
CA PRO A 9 -13.83 -12.63 -1.20
C PRO A 9 -13.65 -13.77 -2.23
N LEU A 10 -12.98 -13.46 -3.34
CA LEU A 10 -12.57 -14.45 -4.31
C LEU A 10 -11.34 -15.21 -3.79
N ALA A 11 -11.33 -16.53 -3.96
CA ALA A 11 -10.20 -17.39 -3.58
C ALA A 11 -9.64 -18.10 -4.81
N PHE A 12 -8.32 -18.23 -4.86
CA PHE A 12 -7.59 -18.81 -5.99
C PHE A 12 -6.71 -19.95 -5.47
N PRO A 13 -6.94 -21.21 -5.87
CA PRO A 13 -6.15 -22.34 -5.39
C PRO A 13 -4.74 -22.38 -5.98
N THR A 14 -4.51 -21.74 -7.13
CA THR A 14 -3.21 -21.74 -7.82
C THR A 14 -2.91 -20.38 -8.45
N LEU A 15 -1.63 -20.11 -8.71
CA LEU A 15 -1.19 -18.93 -9.45
C LEU A 15 -1.85 -18.84 -10.84
N ASP A 16 -1.96 -19.97 -11.55
CA ASP A 16 -2.61 -20.04 -12.86
C ASP A 16 -4.10 -19.66 -12.81
N SER A 17 -4.81 -20.07 -11.75
CA SER A 17 -6.22 -19.73 -11.59
C SER A 17 -6.42 -18.22 -11.36
N LEU A 18 -5.49 -17.56 -10.65
CA LEU A 18 -5.45 -16.11 -10.52
C LEU A 18 -5.10 -15.43 -11.84
N ALA A 19 -4.09 -15.94 -12.55
CA ALA A 19 -3.66 -15.43 -13.85
C ALA A 19 -4.81 -15.43 -14.86
N ALA A 20 -5.51 -16.56 -15.01
CA ALA A 20 -6.65 -16.71 -15.92
C ALA A 20 -7.81 -15.78 -15.55
N PHE A 21 -8.07 -15.63 -14.24
CA PHE A 21 -9.11 -14.71 -13.76
C PHE A 21 -8.81 -13.26 -14.11
N LEU A 22 -7.56 -12.80 -13.90
CA LEU A 22 -7.15 -11.43 -14.18
C LEU A 22 -6.99 -11.17 -15.69
N GLY A 23 -6.44 -12.13 -16.45
CA GLY A 23 -6.23 -12.00 -17.89
C GLY A 23 -7.51 -11.84 -18.71
N SER A 24 -8.66 -12.24 -18.16
CA SER A 24 -9.98 -12.00 -18.77
C SER A 24 -10.61 -10.65 -18.39
N ARG A 25 -9.98 -9.87 -17.50
CA ARG A 25 -10.54 -8.63 -16.92
C ARG A 25 -9.61 -7.42 -17.03
N LEU A 26 -8.30 -7.64 -17.13
CA LEU A 26 -7.29 -6.60 -17.24
C LEU A 26 -6.70 -6.59 -18.66
N PRO A 27 -6.22 -5.43 -19.15
CA PRO A 27 -5.44 -5.38 -20.37
C PRO A 27 -4.21 -6.29 -20.28
N ALA A 28 -3.89 -7.02 -21.35
CA ALA A 28 -2.72 -7.90 -21.38
C ALA A 28 -1.41 -7.15 -21.10
N SER A 29 -1.30 -5.89 -21.56
CA SER A 29 -0.16 -5.01 -21.29
C SER A 29 -0.01 -4.65 -19.82
N ALA A 30 -1.12 -4.51 -19.08
CA ALA A 30 -1.10 -4.24 -17.65
C ALA A 30 -0.50 -5.44 -16.90
N LEU A 31 -1.03 -6.65 -17.14
CA LEU A 31 -0.54 -7.86 -16.47
C LEU A 31 0.92 -8.18 -16.83
N ALA A 32 1.32 -7.95 -18.08
CA ALA A 32 2.71 -8.16 -18.52
C ALA A 32 3.72 -7.20 -17.89
N SER A 33 3.27 -6.03 -17.40
CA SER A 33 4.13 -5.04 -16.73
C SER A 33 4.51 -5.42 -15.30
N TRP A 34 3.80 -6.37 -14.68
CA TRP A 34 3.98 -6.73 -13.27
C TRP A 34 5.27 -7.52 -13.07
N GLY A 35 6.19 -6.98 -12.28
CA GLY A 35 7.52 -7.56 -12.06
C GLY A 35 8.54 -7.26 -13.15
N THR A 36 8.16 -6.49 -14.17
CA THR A 36 9.05 -6.10 -15.28
C THR A 36 9.20 -4.59 -15.34
N ALA A 37 8.13 -3.84 -15.09
CA ALA A 37 8.18 -2.39 -14.95
C ALA A 37 8.75 -2.02 -13.56
N PRO A 38 9.62 -1.00 -13.47
CA PRO A 38 10.22 -0.56 -12.21
C PRO A 38 9.18 -0.29 -11.13
N GLY A 39 9.38 -0.83 -9.93
CA GLY A 39 8.58 -0.52 -8.75
C GLY A 39 7.27 -1.33 -8.64
N THR A 40 6.98 -2.17 -9.63
CA THR A 40 5.80 -3.05 -9.65
C THR A 40 6.08 -4.37 -8.93
N LYS A 41 5.02 -4.98 -8.40
CA LYS A 41 5.06 -6.31 -7.80
C LYS A 41 4.72 -7.38 -8.85
N THR A 42 5.10 -8.63 -8.60
CA THR A 42 4.79 -9.75 -9.51
C THR A 42 3.37 -10.28 -9.29
N LEU A 43 2.89 -11.12 -10.21
CA LEU A 43 1.66 -11.88 -9.98
C LEU A 43 1.75 -12.79 -8.74
N LEU A 44 2.95 -13.35 -8.47
CA LEU A 44 3.20 -14.16 -7.28
C LEU A 44 3.02 -13.34 -6.00
N ASN A 45 3.48 -12.09 -5.95
CA ASN A 45 3.20 -11.22 -4.81
C ASN A 45 1.68 -11.10 -4.57
N LEU A 46 0.88 -10.83 -5.61
CA LEU A 46 -0.58 -10.68 -5.43
C LEU A 46 -1.21 -11.98 -4.93
N PHE A 47 -0.76 -13.13 -5.44
CA PHE A 47 -1.23 -14.43 -4.99
C PHE A 47 -0.95 -14.66 -3.50
N LEU A 48 0.26 -14.31 -3.03
CA LEU A 48 0.63 -14.39 -1.61
C LEU A 48 -0.21 -13.44 -0.75
N GLU A 49 -0.37 -12.19 -1.18
CA GLU A 49 -1.20 -11.21 -0.46
C GLU A 49 -2.66 -11.69 -0.32
N LEU A 50 -3.20 -12.36 -1.34
CA LEU A 50 -4.55 -12.94 -1.30
C LEU A 50 -4.62 -14.18 -0.40
N SER A 51 -3.61 -15.05 -0.44
CA SER A 51 -3.61 -16.30 0.33
C SER A 51 -3.40 -16.05 1.83
N GLN A 52 -2.65 -15.00 2.17
CA GLN A 52 -2.43 -14.54 3.55
C GLN A 52 -3.56 -13.63 4.04
N GLY A 53 -4.49 -13.22 3.14
CA GLY A 53 -5.63 -12.37 3.47
C GLY A 53 -5.28 -10.91 3.72
N GLU A 54 -4.10 -10.46 3.28
CA GLU A 54 -3.69 -9.05 3.34
C GLU A 54 -4.48 -8.16 2.37
N CYS A 55 -5.07 -8.77 1.33
CA CYS A 55 -6.00 -8.11 0.44
C CYS A 55 -7.09 -9.06 -0.04
N VAL A 56 -8.13 -8.49 -0.66
CA VAL A 56 -9.17 -9.26 -1.35
C VAL A 56 -9.44 -8.67 -2.74
N LEU A 57 -9.83 -9.53 -3.68
CA LEU A 57 -10.39 -9.08 -4.96
C LEU A 57 -11.91 -9.04 -4.88
N ILE A 58 -12.47 -7.87 -5.16
CA ILE A 58 -13.90 -7.63 -5.28
C ILE A 58 -14.21 -7.52 -6.77
N SER A 59 -14.97 -8.47 -7.31
CA SER A 59 -15.49 -8.31 -8.67
C SER A 59 -16.68 -7.37 -8.65
N ALA A 60 -16.74 -6.45 -9.61
CA ALA A 60 -18.01 -5.81 -9.94
C ALA A 60 -18.95 -6.91 -10.45
N ALA A 61 -19.81 -7.44 -9.57
CA ALA A 61 -20.97 -8.18 -10.02
C ALA A 61 -21.72 -7.24 -10.96
N ALA A 62 -21.93 -7.65 -12.21
CA ALA A 62 -22.63 -6.87 -13.23
C ALA A 62 -23.95 -6.36 -12.64
N ALA A 63 -23.92 -5.16 -12.08
CA ALA A 63 -25.10 -4.47 -11.66
C ALA A 63 -25.83 -4.17 -12.95
N ALA A 64 -27.08 -4.64 -13.05
CA ALA A 64 -28.01 -4.26 -14.10
C ALA A 64 -28.39 -2.77 -13.97
N ALA A 65 -27.39 -1.90 -13.88
CA ALA A 65 -27.53 -0.46 -13.78
C ALA A 65 -27.64 0.12 -15.21
N PRO A 66 -28.61 1.02 -15.45
CA PRO A 66 -28.78 1.64 -16.76
C PRO A 66 -27.52 2.45 -17.15
N PRO A 67 -27.21 2.53 -18.46
CA PRO A 67 -25.96 3.11 -19.00
C PRO A 67 -25.84 4.64 -18.86
N SER A 68 -26.58 5.27 -17.96
CA SER A 68 -26.66 6.73 -17.82
C SER A 68 -25.71 7.33 -16.78
N GLN A 69 -24.82 6.55 -16.17
CA GLN A 69 -23.72 7.07 -15.35
C GLN A 69 -22.45 6.28 -15.68
N GLN A 70 -21.66 6.78 -16.64
CA GLN A 70 -20.31 6.30 -16.94
C GLN A 70 -19.36 6.68 -15.79
N GLN A 71 -19.55 6.14 -14.59
CA GLN A 71 -18.42 5.94 -13.68
C GLN A 71 -17.59 4.81 -14.27
N GLN A 72 -16.26 5.01 -14.39
CA GLN A 72 -15.34 3.96 -14.82
C GLN A 72 -15.57 2.72 -13.95
N GLN A 73 -16.27 1.73 -14.51
CA GLN A 73 -16.52 0.49 -13.81
C GLN A 73 -15.26 -0.36 -13.90
N HIS A 74 -14.54 -0.47 -12.79
CA HIS A 74 -13.42 -1.38 -12.68
C HIS A 74 -13.97 -2.81 -12.52
N PRO A 75 -13.70 -3.74 -13.45
CA PRO A 75 -14.29 -5.09 -13.43
C PRO A 75 -13.84 -5.91 -12.21
N VAL A 76 -12.69 -5.55 -11.65
CA VAL A 76 -12.13 -6.07 -10.41
C VAL A 76 -11.46 -4.93 -9.65
N VAL A 77 -11.64 -4.91 -8.33
CA VAL A 77 -11.02 -3.96 -7.41
C VAL A 77 -10.26 -4.75 -6.34
N ARG A 78 -9.00 -4.40 -6.10
CA ARG A 78 -8.21 -4.91 -4.98
C ARG A 78 -8.50 -4.08 -3.74
N ALA A 79 -9.15 -4.66 -2.74
CA ALA A 79 -9.41 -4.00 -1.47
C ALA A 79 -8.36 -4.39 -0.43
N VAL A 80 -7.83 -3.38 0.27
CA VAL A 80 -6.74 -3.53 1.26
C VAL A 80 -7.08 -2.69 2.48
N HIS A 81 -6.90 -3.26 3.68
CA HIS A 81 -6.88 -2.51 4.92
C HIS A 81 -5.43 -2.17 5.28
N VAL A 82 -5.16 -0.90 5.59
CA VAL A 82 -3.80 -0.41 5.84
C VAL A 82 -3.81 0.38 7.14
N ALA A 83 -2.87 0.09 8.04
CA ALA A 83 -2.55 0.95 9.16
C ALA A 83 -1.56 2.02 8.70
N SER A 84 -1.93 3.29 8.79
CA SER A 84 -1.08 4.43 8.48
C SER A 84 -0.63 5.08 9.80
N VAL A 85 0.65 4.94 10.13
CA VAL A 85 1.19 5.31 11.43
C VAL A 85 1.84 6.68 11.35
N ARG A 86 1.22 7.66 12.01
CA ARG A 86 1.72 9.04 12.11
C ARG A 86 2.61 9.14 13.35
N ILE A 87 3.90 8.93 13.15
CA ILE A 87 4.90 8.92 14.22
C ILE A 87 5.47 10.34 14.37
N ARG A 88 5.38 10.92 15.57
CA ARG A 88 6.02 12.20 15.91
C ARG A 88 7.27 12.02 16.77
N ASN A 89 8.28 12.86 16.55
CA ASN A 89 9.44 12.96 17.46
C ASN A 89 9.21 13.98 18.58
N GLY A 90 10.20 14.16 19.47
CA GLY A 90 10.13 15.12 20.57
C GLY A 90 10.00 16.60 20.18
N ARG A 91 10.25 16.95 18.91
CA ARG A 91 10.01 18.29 18.36
C ARG A 91 8.60 18.46 17.76
N GLY A 92 7.84 17.38 17.65
CA GLY A 92 6.53 17.36 16.98
C GLY A 92 6.59 17.06 15.48
N ALA A 93 7.77 16.91 14.89
CA ALA A 93 7.93 16.59 13.46
C ALA A 93 7.42 15.18 13.16
N LEU A 94 6.79 15.01 11.99
CA LEU A 94 6.26 13.73 11.51
C LEU A 94 7.31 12.93 10.74
N LEU A 95 7.34 11.62 10.99
CA LEU A 95 8.16 10.69 10.24
C LEU A 95 7.48 10.35 8.91
N MET A 96 8.16 10.65 7.81
CA MET A 96 7.68 10.41 6.46
C MET A 96 8.65 9.52 5.69
N GLU A 97 8.12 8.54 4.97
CA GLU A 97 8.83 7.73 3.99
C GLU A 97 9.00 8.51 2.69
N THR A 98 10.25 8.67 2.25
CA THR A 98 10.62 9.38 1.02
C THR A 98 10.80 8.42 -0.16
N GLY A 99 11.16 7.16 0.11
CA GLY A 99 11.34 6.14 -0.91
C GLY A 99 11.69 4.78 -0.35
N GLN A 100 11.85 3.81 -1.25
CA GLN A 100 12.14 2.41 -0.93
C GLN A 100 13.13 1.80 -1.93
N LEU A 101 14.01 0.92 -1.46
CA LEU A 101 14.79 0.02 -2.30
C LEU A 101 14.14 -1.36 -2.30
N LEU A 102 13.82 -1.85 -3.49
CA LEU A 102 13.22 -3.16 -3.69
C LEU A 102 14.27 -4.26 -3.92
N SER A 103 13.86 -5.53 -3.75
CA SER A 103 14.73 -6.69 -3.92
C SER A 103 15.27 -6.89 -5.34
N ASP A 104 14.61 -6.31 -6.34
CA ASP A 104 15.07 -6.27 -7.74
C ASP A 104 16.08 -5.12 -8.01
N GLY A 105 16.44 -4.36 -6.98
CA GLY A 105 17.33 -3.20 -7.06
C GLY A 105 16.63 -1.90 -7.48
N THR A 106 15.31 -1.93 -7.72
CA THR A 106 14.57 -0.71 -8.08
C THR A 106 14.47 0.23 -6.88
N LEU A 107 14.83 1.50 -7.09
CA LEU A 107 14.48 2.59 -6.20
C LEU A 107 13.11 3.15 -6.57
N ARG A 108 12.18 3.13 -5.61
CA ARG A 108 10.81 3.63 -5.77
C ARG A 108 10.61 4.87 -4.92
N SER A 109 10.38 6.02 -5.57
CA SER A 109 9.84 7.20 -4.90
C SER A 109 8.33 7.06 -4.75
N ARG A 110 7.75 7.51 -3.62
CA ARG A 110 6.33 7.27 -3.28
C ARG A 110 5.35 8.29 -3.90
N GLY A 111 5.79 9.06 -4.89
CA GLY A 111 5.02 10.12 -5.55
C GLY A 111 4.56 11.22 -4.59
N GLY A 112 5.30 11.41 -3.50
CA GLY A 112 4.97 12.26 -2.36
C GLY A 112 5.40 11.59 -1.04
N LEU A 113 5.50 12.40 0.01
CA LEU A 113 5.81 11.95 1.37
C LEU A 113 4.64 11.17 1.95
N ARG A 114 4.90 10.03 2.60
CA ARG A 114 3.84 9.22 3.23
C ARG A 114 4.24 8.76 4.62
N PRO A 115 3.30 8.70 5.59
CA PRO A 115 3.58 8.03 6.85
C PRO A 115 3.91 6.55 6.62
N LEU A 116 4.57 5.94 7.61
CA LEU A 116 4.73 4.49 7.68
C LEU A 116 3.36 3.81 7.46
N SER A 117 3.32 2.82 6.57
CA SER A 117 2.05 2.26 6.09
C SER A 117 2.14 0.76 5.91
N GLU A 118 1.40 0.02 6.71
CA GLU A 118 1.47 -1.44 6.76
C GLU A 118 0.11 -2.07 6.45
N LYS A 119 0.11 -3.14 5.65
CA LYS A 119 -1.13 -3.87 5.39
C LYS A 119 -1.54 -4.63 6.65
N MET A 120 -2.82 -4.57 6.98
CA MET A 120 -3.35 -5.29 8.14
C MET A 120 -3.54 -6.77 7.80
N ARG A 121 -3.13 -7.65 8.72
CA ARG A 121 -3.40 -9.08 8.65
C ARG A 121 -4.87 -9.37 9.05
N PRO A 122 -5.46 -10.51 8.63
CA PRO A 122 -6.81 -10.87 9.02
C PRO A 122 -7.02 -10.88 10.55
N GLY A 123 -7.99 -10.10 11.03
CA GLY A 123 -8.33 -10.00 12.46
C GLY A 123 -7.36 -9.15 13.29
N GLU A 124 -6.34 -8.55 12.67
CA GLU A 124 -5.40 -7.64 13.31
C GLU A 124 -6.06 -6.27 13.56
N THR A 125 -5.84 -5.68 14.74
CA THR A 125 -6.25 -4.29 15.04
C THR A 125 -5.27 -3.30 14.42
N PRO A 126 -5.68 -2.07 14.04
CA PRO A 126 -4.76 -1.06 13.51
C PRO A 126 -3.52 -0.81 14.38
N GLU A 127 -3.67 -0.80 15.69
CA GLU A 127 -2.59 -0.59 16.65
C GLU A 127 -1.59 -1.75 16.68
N ALA A 128 -2.07 -2.99 16.57
CA ALA A 128 -1.22 -4.16 16.47
C ALA A 128 -0.43 -4.17 15.15
N ALA A 129 -1.08 -3.82 14.04
CA ALA A 129 -0.43 -3.63 12.75
C ALA A 129 0.63 -2.52 12.82
N ALA A 130 0.33 -1.41 13.50
CA ALA A 130 1.29 -0.31 13.70
C ALA A 130 2.53 -0.74 14.49
N VAL A 131 2.35 -1.48 15.60
CA VAL A 131 3.46 -2.00 16.40
C VAL A 131 4.31 -2.97 15.59
N ARG A 132 3.68 -3.85 14.81
CA ARG A 132 4.37 -4.77 13.90
C ARG A 132 5.18 -4.01 12.84
N ALA A 133 4.56 -3.03 12.20
CA ALA A 133 5.20 -2.20 11.18
C ALA A 133 6.42 -1.45 11.71
N VAL A 134 6.34 -0.87 12.90
CA VAL A 134 7.50 -0.20 13.53
C VAL A 134 8.65 -1.17 13.71
N ARG A 135 8.38 -2.40 14.17
CA ARG A 135 9.42 -3.42 14.34
C ARG A 135 10.01 -3.86 13.00
N GLU A 136 9.17 -4.07 12.00
CA GLU A 136 9.55 -4.62 10.70
C GLU A 136 10.26 -3.59 9.81
N GLU A 137 9.74 -2.37 9.73
CA GLU A 137 10.26 -1.34 8.83
C GLU A 137 11.29 -0.41 9.49
N LEU A 138 11.13 -0.06 10.77
CA LEU A 138 12.06 0.85 11.47
C LEU A 138 13.13 0.09 12.28
N GLY A 139 12.90 -1.20 12.56
CA GLY A 139 13.83 -2.11 13.20
C GLY A 139 13.49 -2.49 14.65
N GLU A 140 13.98 -3.64 15.08
CA GLU A 140 13.61 -4.27 16.36
C GLU A 140 13.91 -3.46 17.63
N ARG A 141 14.79 -2.46 17.54
CA ARG A 141 15.17 -1.61 18.68
C ARG A 141 14.31 -0.34 18.79
N VAL A 142 13.50 -0.05 17.78
CA VAL A 142 12.65 1.13 17.79
C VAL A 142 11.46 0.91 18.73
N ARG A 143 11.16 1.92 19.53
CA ARG A 143 9.99 1.93 20.42
C ARG A 143 9.17 3.16 20.14
N VAL A 144 7.87 2.95 20.02
CA VAL A 144 6.88 4.04 19.94
C VAL A 144 5.83 3.85 21.02
N ARG A 145 5.22 4.95 21.44
CA ARG A 145 4.02 4.98 22.27
C ARG A 145 2.82 5.23 21.35
N ILE A 146 1.88 4.30 21.30
CA ILE A 146 0.61 4.48 20.58
C ILE A 146 -0.29 5.41 21.38
N LEU A 147 -0.83 6.44 20.73
CA LEU A 147 -1.71 7.45 21.33
C LEU A 147 -3.19 7.21 21.02
N GLY A 148 -3.48 6.42 19.98
CA GLY A 148 -4.83 6.12 19.51
C GLY A 148 -4.91 6.20 18.00
N GLY A 149 -6.12 6.29 17.46
CA GLY A 149 -6.35 6.39 16.03
C GLY A 149 -7.65 7.13 15.72
N GLU A 150 -7.85 7.37 14.43
CA GLU A 150 -9.05 8.02 13.88
C GLU A 150 -9.95 7.02 13.16
N GLU A 151 -11.16 7.46 12.80
CA GLU A 151 -12.02 6.67 11.93
C GLU A 151 -11.35 6.39 10.58
N ALA A 152 -11.56 5.18 10.07
CA ALA A 152 -10.95 4.77 8.82
C ALA A 152 -11.48 5.60 7.64
N ARG A 153 -10.56 6.04 6.79
CA ARG A 153 -10.88 6.72 5.52
C ARG A 153 -10.74 5.77 4.35
N VAL A 154 -11.59 5.94 3.33
CA VAL A 154 -11.56 5.12 2.11
C VAL A 154 -10.97 5.95 0.97
N GLU A 155 -9.92 5.45 0.34
CA GLU A 155 -9.35 6.00 -0.88
C GLU A 155 -9.42 4.98 -2.01
N GLU A 156 -9.75 5.44 -3.22
CA GLU A 156 -9.75 4.62 -4.42
C GLU A 156 -8.81 5.21 -5.47
N ARG A 157 -7.89 4.39 -6.00
CA ARG A 157 -6.91 4.79 -7.02
C ARG A 157 -6.31 3.56 -7.70
N ASP A 158 -5.65 3.78 -8.84
CA ASP A 158 -4.84 2.75 -9.46
C ASP A 158 -3.70 2.28 -8.54
N SER A 159 -3.49 0.97 -8.49
CA SER A 159 -2.42 0.38 -7.69
C SER A 159 -1.06 0.61 -8.34
N ALA A 160 -0.19 1.38 -7.69
CA ALA A 160 1.19 1.57 -8.13
C ALA A 160 1.97 0.23 -8.21
N SER A 161 1.70 -0.71 -7.30
CA SER A 161 2.32 -2.04 -7.32
C SER A 161 1.74 -2.96 -8.40
N TYR A 162 0.53 -2.69 -8.88
CA TYR A 162 -0.19 -3.51 -9.85
C TYR A 162 -0.86 -2.61 -10.88
N PRO A 163 -0.10 -1.97 -11.79
CA PRO A 163 -0.68 -1.05 -12.78
C PRO A 163 -1.84 -1.69 -13.55
N GLY A 164 -2.91 -0.93 -13.75
CA GLY A 164 -4.16 -1.40 -14.38
C GLY A 164 -5.12 -2.14 -13.44
N LEU A 165 -4.72 -2.48 -12.22
CA LEU A 165 -5.61 -2.99 -11.18
C LEU A 165 -6.01 -1.87 -10.22
N HIS A 166 -7.28 -1.45 -10.28
CA HIS A 166 -7.83 -0.45 -9.37
C HIS A 166 -7.84 -0.98 -7.93
N ALA A 167 -7.52 -0.11 -6.98
CA ALA A 167 -7.42 -0.45 -5.58
C ALA A 167 -8.31 0.44 -4.71
N ARG A 168 -8.93 -0.18 -3.71
CA ARG A 168 -9.63 0.48 -2.61
C ARG A 168 -8.83 0.29 -1.33
N TYR A 169 -8.32 1.38 -0.79
CA TYR A 169 -7.58 1.40 0.47
C TYR A 169 -8.51 1.87 1.57
N VAL A 170 -8.67 1.04 2.61
CA VAL A 170 -9.27 1.43 3.87
C VAL A 170 -8.13 1.76 4.82
N LEU A 171 -7.86 3.06 4.97
CA LEU A 171 -6.73 3.59 5.73
C LEU A 171 -7.17 3.85 7.18
N HIS A 172 -6.59 3.13 8.12
CA HIS A 172 -6.76 3.33 9.55
C HIS A 172 -5.58 4.13 10.08
N ALA A 173 -5.83 5.37 10.48
CA ALA A 173 -4.77 6.19 11.01
C ALA A 173 -4.46 5.83 12.47
N VAL A 174 -3.18 5.72 12.81
CA VAL A 174 -2.70 5.45 14.16
C VAL A 174 -1.67 6.52 14.52
N ASP A 175 -1.95 7.29 15.57
CA ASP A 175 -1.01 8.28 16.09
C ASP A 175 -0.05 7.64 17.07
N ALA A 176 1.23 7.99 16.94
CA ALA A 176 2.29 7.47 17.79
C ALA A 176 3.38 8.51 18.03
N GLU A 177 4.13 8.31 19.10
CA GLU A 177 5.31 9.12 19.42
C GLU A 177 6.53 8.22 19.58
N VAL A 178 7.67 8.65 19.02
CA VAL A 178 8.96 7.98 19.25
C VAL A 178 9.31 8.04 20.72
N VAL A 179 9.67 6.88 21.26
CA VAL A 179 10.27 6.75 22.60
C VAL A 179 11.79 6.62 22.47
N GLU A 180 12.26 5.73 21.58
CA GLU A 180 13.68 5.51 21.33
C GLU A 180 13.93 4.78 20.01
N GLY A 181 15.18 4.81 19.53
CA GLY A 181 15.69 3.91 18.49
C GLY A 181 15.75 4.48 17.08
N VAL A 182 15.34 5.73 16.86
CA VAL A 182 15.52 6.46 15.58
C VAL A 182 16.24 7.80 15.81
N PRO A 183 16.95 8.34 14.81
CA PRO A 183 17.55 9.68 14.90
C PRO A 183 16.49 10.75 15.18
N GLU A 184 16.84 11.78 15.97
CA GLU A 184 15.92 12.87 16.27
C GLU A 184 15.73 13.85 15.10
N ASP A 185 16.69 13.95 14.19
CA ASP A 185 16.68 14.87 13.06
C ASP A 185 17.29 14.25 11.78
N GLY A 186 17.15 14.99 10.68
CA GLY A 186 17.70 14.62 9.38
C GLY A 186 16.95 13.50 8.67
N GLU A 187 17.59 13.02 7.61
CA GLU A 187 17.17 11.86 6.83
C GLU A 187 17.93 10.63 7.32
N PHE A 188 17.27 9.47 7.30
CA PHE A 188 17.88 8.20 7.65
C PHE A 188 17.22 7.07 6.88
N ASP A 189 17.82 5.89 6.94
CA ASP A 189 17.28 4.69 6.31
C ASP A 189 17.35 3.50 7.26
N THR A 190 16.49 2.52 7.00
CA THR A 190 16.37 1.29 7.78
C THR A 190 16.20 0.10 6.86
N GLU A 191 16.75 -1.05 7.27
CA GLU A 191 16.52 -2.31 6.57
C GLU A 191 15.23 -2.96 7.06
N GLU A 192 14.44 -3.50 6.14
CA GLU A 192 13.22 -4.24 6.47
C GLU A 192 13.62 -5.58 7.11
N GLY A 193 13.23 -5.79 8.37
CA GLY A 193 13.48 -7.01 9.12
C GLY A 193 12.19 -7.80 9.34
N GLY A 194 12.15 -9.08 9.01
CA GLY A 194 10.94 -9.89 9.22
C GLY A 194 10.77 -11.06 8.25
N GLU A 195 9.68 -11.81 8.45
CA GLU A 195 9.34 -13.17 8.01
C GLU A 195 9.35 -13.46 6.47
N HIS A 196 9.80 -12.53 5.63
CA HIS A 196 9.91 -12.69 4.18
C HIS A 196 11.33 -13.05 3.69
N GLU A 197 12.20 -13.52 4.59
CA GLU A 197 13.52 -14.04 4.20
C GLU A 197 13.43 -15.40 3.50
N ASP A 198 12.37 -16.17 3.76
CA ASP A 198 12.08 -17.40 3.00
C ASP A 198 11.46 -17.02 1.66
N GLU A 199 12.32 -16.92 0.63
CA GLU A 199 11.90 -16.73 -0.74
C GLU A 199 10.93 -17.86 -1.14
N VAL A 200 9.65 -17.52 -1.27
CA VAL A 200 8.65 -18.48 -1.75
C VAL A 200 8.93 -18.76 -3.23
N VAL A 201 9.70 -19.81 -3.50
CA VAL A 201 9.99 -20.25 -4.86
C VAL A 201 8.82 -21.07 -5.39
N VAL A 202 8.13 -20.53 -6.39
CA VAL A 202 7.14 -21.28 -7.18
C VAL A 202 7.76 -21.56 -8.55
N ASP A 203 7.84 -22.83 -8.92
CA ASP A 203 8.45 -23.25 -10.19
C ASP A 203 7.78 -22.56 -11.38
N GLY A 204 8.59 -21.96 -12.26
CA GLY A 204 8.13 -21.18 -13.42
C GLY A 204 7.59 -19.78 -13.14
N ALA A 205 7.56 -19.30 -11.88
CA ALA A 205 7.16 -17.93 -11.54
C ALA A 205 8.37 -17.05 -11.20
N ALA A 206 8.29 -15.76 -11.55
CA ALA A 206 9.24 -14.77 -11.05
C ALA A 206 9.11 -14.64 -9.53
N ALA A 207 10.25 -14.51 -8.84
CA ALA A 207 10.30 -14.33 -7.39
C ALA A 207 9.45 -13.12 -6.95
N ALA A 208 8.90 -13.21 -5.74
CA ALA A 208 8.17 -12.09 -5.15
C ALA A 208 9.13 -10.91 -4.91
N ILE A 209 8.73 -9.71 -5.33
CA ILE A 209 9.49 -8.49 -5.08
C ILE A 209 9.12 -7.98 -3.68
N THR A 210 10.13 -7.85 -2.81
CA THR A 210 9.98 -7.33 -1.44
C THR A 210 10.66 -5.96 -1.34
N VAL A 211 10.31 -5.19 -0.31
CA VAL A 211 11.15 -4.06 0.08
C VAL A 211 12.38 -4.64 0.79
N LYS A 212 13.49 -3.90 0.77
CA LYS A 212 14.74 -4.23 1.45
C LYS A 212 15.20 -3.09 2.35
N ARG A 213 14.95 -1.86 1.91
CA ARG A 213 15.32 -0.66 2.65
C ARG A 213 14.25 0.42 2.48
N HIS A 214 14.00 1.14 3.55
CA HIS A 214 13.11 2.28 3.60
C HIS A 214 13.94 3.55 3.85
N TYR A 215 13.57 4.65 3.20
CA TYR A 215 14.20 5.95 3.37
C TYR A 215 13.23 6.91 4.05
N TRP A 216 13.70 7.60 5.08
CA TRP A 216 12.88 8.38 6.00
C TRP A 216 13.38 9.81 6.16
N LYS A 217 12.45 10.71 6.45
CA LYS A 217 12.72 12.11 6.78
C LYS A 217 11.75 12.60 7.85
N TRP A 218 12.23 13.45 8.74
CA TRP A 218 11.39 14.25 9.62
C TRP A 218 10.88 15.51 8.92
N VAL A 219 9.57 15.75 9.00
CA VAL A 219 8.89 16.90 8.37
C VAL A 219 8.13 17.66 9.44
N ASP A 220 8.39 18.96 9.56
CA ASP A 220 7.69 19.82 10.51
C ASP A 220 6.28 20.14 9.99
N ASP A 221 5.31 20.36 10.89
CA ASP A 221 3.91 20.64 10.52
C ASP A 221 3.75 21.84 9.56
N ASN A 222 4.69 22.80 9.57
CA ASN A 222 4.69 23.98 8.70
C ASN A 222 5.12 23.70 7.25
N ASP A 223 5.85 22.61 6.99
CA ASP A 223 6.36 22.28 5.66
C ASP A 223 5.33 21.47 4.84
N ASN A 224 4.31 20.92 5.52
CA ASN A 224 3.28 20.08 4.90
C ASN A 224 2.25 20.90 4.09
N ASP A 225 2.12 22.21 4.38
CA ASP A 225 1.22 23.12 3.67
C ASP A 225 1.79 23.62 2.32
N GLU A 226 3.10 23.51 2.08
CA GLU A 226 3.73 24.00 0.84
C GLU A 226 3.64 23.00 -0.33
N GLU A 227 3.67 21.69 -0.06
CA GLU A 227 3.56 20.66 -1.11
C GLU A 227 2.12 20.50 -1.66
N ASP A 228 1.09 20.68 -0.82
CA ASP A 228 -0.31 20.64 -1.26
C ASP A 228 -0.68 21.83 -2.17
N VAL A 229 -0.01 22.97 -2.00
CA VAL A 229 -0.21 24.16 -2.86
C VAL A 229 0.55 24.02 -4.18
N ALA A 230 1.74 23.42 -4.17
CA ALA A 230 2.53 23.19 -5.39
C ALA A 230 1.83 22.21 -6.36
N GLY A 231 1.20 21.14 -5.83
CA GLY A 231 0.43 20.19 -6.63
C GLY A 231 -0.85 20.80 -7.24
N ALA A 232 -1.45 21.80 -6.58
CA ALA A 232 -2.62 22.51 -7.10
C ALA A 232 -2.27 23.51 -8.22
N GLU A 233 -1.10 24.15 -8.16
CA GLU A 233 -0.68 25.10 -9.20
C GLU A 233 -0.16 24.41 -10.48
N GLU A 234 0.43 23.22 -10.37
CA GLU A 234 0.94 22.49 -11.54
C GLU A 234 -0.18 21.84 -12.37
N GLY A 235 -1.27 21.40 -11.73
CA GLY A 235 -2.48 20.91 -12.42
C GLY A 235 -3.26 21.99 -13.17
N ALA A 236 -3.18 23.25 -12.73
CA ALA A 236 -3.81 24.38 -13.39
C ALA A 236 -3.06 24.83 -14.67
N ARG A 237 -1.75 24.58 -14.77
CA ARG A 237 -0.94 24.96 -15.93
C ARG A 237 -1.01 23.95 -17.08
N GLN A 238 -1.35 22.68 -16.81
CA GLN A 238 -1.45 21.64 -17.85
C GLN A 238 -2.84 21.54 -18.51
N SER A 239 -3.85 22.26 -18.00
CA SER A 239 -5.19 22.32 -18.62
C SER A 239 -5.36 23.49 -19.60
N ALA A 240 -4.28 24.21 -19.91
CA ALA A 240 -4.27 25.32 -20.85
C ALA A 240 -3.27 25.08 -21.98
N HIS A 241 -3.46 23.99 -22.74
CA HIS A 241 -2.91 23.86 -24.10
C HIS A 241 -3.74 22.93 -24.97
#